data_AF-A0A1Y5D6C1-F1
#
_entry.id   AF-A0A1Y5D6C1-F1
#
_cell.length_a   1.000
_cell.length_b   1.000
_cell.length_c   1.000
_cell.angle_alpha   90.00
_cell.angle_beta   90.00
_cell.angle_gamma   90.00
#
_symmetry.space_group_name_H-M   'P 1'
#
loop_
_entity.id
_entity.type
_entity.pdbx_description
1 polymer ?
#
loop_
_entity_poly.entity_id
_entity_poly.type
_entity_poly.pdbx_seq_one_letter_code
_entity_poly.pdbx_strand_id
1 'polypeptide(L)' 'MESIQSSLALVCTQASLQDKAQELASRLNLTLCHQVQDETQLSLLLDDSGLSLLRPGDKTLGALKVDFNDGALTWRRNHG' A
#
# COMPACT_ATOMS: atom_id res chain seq x y z
N MET A 1 7.06 -12.53 24.05
CA MET A 1 6.61 -11.45 23.16
C MET A 1 6.62 -12.02 21.75
N GLU A 2 5.46 -12.50 21.30
CA GLU A 2 5.30 -12.95 19.92
C GLU A 2 5.42 -11.72 19.02
N SER A 3 6.48 -11.67 18.22
CA SER A 3 6.62 -10.75 17.11
C SER A 3 5.41 -10.97 16.22
N ILE A 4 4.52 -9.99 16.09
CA ILE A 4 3.51 -10.00 15.04
C ILE A 4 4.32 -10.02 13.74
N GLN A 5 4.43 -11.19 13.13
CA GLN A 5 5.10 -11.35 11.84
C GLN A 5 4.12 -10.80 10.81
N SER A 6 4.05 -9.47 10.73
CA SER A 6 3.17 -8.76 9.81
C SER A 6 3.60 -9.15 8.39
N SER A 7 2.80 -9.96 7.72
CA SER A 7 3.00 -10.39 6.33
C SER A 7 2.84 -9.26 5.30
N LEU A 8 2.82 -8.01 5.79
CA LEU A 8 2.52 -6.80 5.05
C LEU A 8 3.38 -5.67 5.61
N ALA A 9 4.18 -5.08 4.74
CA ALA A 9 4.97 -3.89 5.05
C ALA A 9 4.43 -2.68 4.28
N LEU A 10 4.61 -1.49 4.84
CA LEU A 10 4.42 -0.24 4.12
C LEU A 10 5.74 0.13 3.45
N VAL A 11 5.75 0.29 2.14
CA VAL A 11 6.90 0.70 1.34
C VAL A 11 6.69 2.15 0.91
N CYS A 12 7.68 3.00 1.16
CA CYS A 12 7.69 4.38 0.68
C CYS A 12 9.11 4.74 0.22
N THR A 13 9.26 4.92 -1.09
CA THR A 13 10.54 5.26 -1.72
C THR A 13 10.76 6.77 -1.85
N GLN A 14 9.70 7.56 -1.68
CA GLN A 14 9.73 9.02 -1.87
C GLN A 14 10.07 9.73 -0.56
N ALA A 15 11.12 10.55 -0.58
CA ALA A 15 11.57 11.31 0.60
C ALA A 15 10.51 12.32 1.08
N SER A 16 9.79 12.95 0.15
CA SER A 16 8.72 13.92 0.43
C SER A 16 7.56 13.34 1.25
N LEU A 17 7.37 12.02 1.22
CA LEU A 17 6.26 11.34 1.89
C LEU A 17 6.70 10.58 3.15
N GLN A 18 7.97 10.61 3.54
CA GLN A 18 8.46 9.82 4.67
C GLN A 18 7.74 10.10 5.99
N ASP A 19 7.52 11.37 6.33
CA ASP A 19 6.82 11.73 7.58
C ASP A 19 5.40 11.15 7.62
N LYS A 20 4.68 11.26 6.48
CA LYS A 20 3.33 10.71 6.31
C LYS A 20 3.35 9.18 6.32
N ALA A 21 4.34 8.57 5.69
CA ALA A 21 4.52 7.12 5.68
C ALA A 21 4.78 6.58 7.09
N GLN A 22 5.58 7.29 7.88
CA GLN A 22 5.91 6.91 9.25
C GLN A 22 4.69 7.04 10.18
N GLU A 23 3.91 8.11 10.05
CA GLU A 23 2.65 8.27 10.76
C GLU A 23 1.68 7.13 10.40
N LEU A 24 1.52 6.85 9.11
CA LEU A 24 0.62 5.81 8.61
C LEU A 24 1.05 4.41 9.09
N ALA A 25 2.34 4.09 9.00
CA ALA A 25 2.91 2.85 9.50
C ALA A 25 2.63 2.65 10.99
N SER A 26 2.82 3.70 11.80
CA SER A 26 2.53 3.67 13.24
C SER A 26 1.04 3.43 13.50
N ARG A 27 0.16 4.16 12.80
CA ARG A 27 -1.31 4.03 12.96
C ARG A 27 -1.84 2.67 12.56
N LEU A 28 -1.22 2.03 11.57
CA LEU A 28 -1.61 0.71 11.08
C LEU A 28 -0.81 -0.44 11.72
N ASN A 29 0.12 -0.14 12.62
CA ASN A 29 1.05 -1.10 13.22
C ASN A 29 1.83 -1.93 12.17
N LEU A 30 2.33 -1.25 11.14
CA LEU A 30 3.10 -1.82 10.04
C LEU A 30 4.57 -1.42 10.13
N THR A 31 5.44 -2.25 9.60
CA THR A 31 6.84 -1.89 9.37
C THR A 31 6.94 -0.98 8.15
N LEU A 32 7.59 0.18 8.31
CA LEU A 32 7.95 1.05 7.19
C LEU A 32 9.25 0.56 6.57
N CYS A 33 9.25 0.40 5.25
CA CYS A 33 10.39 0.02 4.44
C CYS A 33 10.63 1.05 3.34
N HIS A 34 11.89 1.23 2.95
CA HIS A 34 12.28 2.11 1.84
C HIS A 34 12.46 1.36 0.51
N GLN A 35 12.34 0.04 0.55
CA GLN A 35 12.40 -0.86 -0.59
C GLN A 35 11.54 -2.08 -0.32
N VAL A 36 11.06 -2.72 -1.38
CA VAL A 36 10.39 -4.02 -1.27
C VAL A 36 11.39 -5.04 -0.73
N GLN A 37 11.00 -5.76 0.33
CA GLN A 37 11.87 -6.74 0.97
C GLN A 37 11.60 -8.18 0.55
N ASP A 38 10.36 -8.49 0.17
CA ASP A 38 9.94 -9.83 -0.25
C ASP A 38 8.94 -9.69 -1.41
N GLU A 39 9.32 -10.24 -2.57
CA GLU A 39 8.48 -10.20 -3.77
C GLU A 39 7.31 -11.20 -3.72
N THR A 40 7.38 -12.20 -2.84
CA THR A 40 6.34 -13.24 -2.68
C THR A 40 5.19 -12.79 -1.78
N GLN A 41 5.41 -11.74 -0.99
CA GLN A 41 4.43 -11.21 -0.04
C GLN A 41 3.71 -9.97 -0.56
N LEU A 42 2.62 -9.62 0.11
CA LEU A 42 1.91 -8.37 -0.17
C LEU A 42 2.69 -7.19 0.39
N SER A 43 2.60 -6.06 -0.29
CA SER A 43 3.17 -4.79 0.15
C SER A 43 2.17 -3.66 -0.04
N LEU A 44 2.08 -2.76 0.93
CA LEU A 44 1.42 -1.47 0.74
C LEU A 44 2.44 -0.48 0.21
N LEU A 45 2.23 0.07 -0.98
CA LEU A 45 3.05 1.15 -1.52
C LEU A 45 2.36 2.48 -1.26
N LEU A 46 3.10 3.43 -0.70
CA LEU A 46 2.70 4.83 -0.64
C LEU A 46 3.54 5.64 -1.63
N ASP A 47 2.85 6.31 -2.55
CA ASP A 47 3.43 7.28 -3.48
C ASP A 47 2.52 8.52 -3.62
N ASP A 48 2.89 9.46 -4.50
CA ASP A 48 2.12 10.68 -4.76
C ASP A 48 0.70 10.42 -5.28
N SER A 49 0.45 9.24 -5.86
CA SER A 49 -0.91 8.84 -6.25
C SER A 49 -1.73 8.39 -5.04
N GLY A 50 -1.09 7.97 -3.96
CA GLY A 50 -1.71 7.53 -2.71
C GLY A 50 -1.26 6.14 -2.29
N LEU A 51 -2.14 5.42 -1.59
CA LEU A 51 -1.84 4.10 -1.02
C LEU A 51 -2.39 2.98 -1.92
N SER A 52 -1.53 2.04 -2.30
CA SER A 52 -1.88 0.90 -3.14
C SER A 52 -1.38 -0.42 -2.53
N LEU A 53 -2.14 -1.50 -2.68
CA LEU A 53 -1.75 -2.86 -2.32
C LEU A 53 -1.20 -3.58 -3.55
N LEU A 54 0.00 -4.14 -3.41
CA LEU A 54 0.74 -4.79 -4.49
C LEU A 54 1.16 -6.20 -4.09
N ARG A 55 1.34 -7.08 -5.08
CA ARG A 55 2.17 -8.28 -4.97
C ARG A 55 3.41 -8.08 -5.86
N PRO A 56 4.56 -7.66 -5.30
CA PRO A 56 5.68 -7.17 -6.12
C PRO A 56 6.23 -8.21 -7.12
N GLY A 57 6.21 -9.49 -6.77
CA GLY A 57 6.66 -10.59 -7.63
C GLY A 57 5.67 -10.99 -8.73
N ASP A 58 4.44 -10.48 -8.71
CA ASP A 58 3.42 -10.77 -9.71
C ASP A 58 2.98 -9.51 -10.45
N LYS A 59 3.67 -9.21 -11.54
CA LYS A 59 3.41 -8.03 -12.38
C LYS A 59 2.10 -8.11 -13.16
N THR A 60 1.44 -9.27 -13.21
CA THR A 60 0.19 -9.45 -13.95
C THR A 60 -1.02 -8.92 -13.18
N LEU A 61 -0.96 -8.91 -11.85
CA LEU A 61 -2.05 -8.51 -10.97
C LEU A 61 -2.23 -6.99 -10.83
N GLY A 62 -1.24 -6.19 -11.25
CA GLY A 62 -1.28 -4.74 -11.13
C GLY A 62 -1.40 -4.25 -9.67
N ALA A 63 -1.66 -2.95 -9.53
CA ALA A 63 -1.84 -2.32 -8.23
C ALA A 63 -3.32 -2.24 -7.86
N LEU A 64 -3.70 -2.74 -6.67
CA LEU A 64 -5.03 -2.54 -6.13
C LEU A 64 -5.06 -1.26 -5.30
N LYS A 65 -5.95 -0.34 -5.64
CA LYS A 65 -6.12 0.92 -4.93
C LYS A 65 -7.59 1.19 -4.64
N VAL A 66 -7.85 1.83 -3.52
CA VAL A 66 -9.18 2.38 -3.22
C VAL A 66 -9.24 3.79 -3.81
N ASP A 67 -10.03 3.96 -4.86
CA ASP A 67 -10.28 5.25 -5.52
C ASP A 67 -11.77 5.61 -5.43
N PHE A 68 -12.09 6.66 -4.69
CA PHE A 68 -13.47 7.15 -4.53
C PHE A 68 -13.85 8.20 -5.58
N ASN A 69 -12.89 8.72 -6.32
CA ASN A 69 -13.12 9.77 -7.31
C ASN A 69 -13.52 9.17 -8.67
N ASP A 70 -13.02 7.98 -8.99
CA ASP A 70 -13.24 7.36 -10.30
C ASP A 70 -13.29 5.82 -10.26
N GLY A 71 -13.42 5.19 -11.44
CA GLY A 71 -13.35 3.76 -11.65
C GLY A 71 -14.61 3.01 -11.24
N ALA A 72 -14.43 1.80 -10.72
CA ALA A 72 -15.55 0.91 -10.39
C ALA A 72 -16.51 1.52 -9.34
N LEU A 73 -16.00 2.33 -8.40
CA LEU A 73 -16.83 3.00 -7.39
C LEU A 73 -17.67 4.13 -7.99
N THR A 74 -17.14 4.89 -8.94
CA THR A 74 -17.92 5.87 -9.70
C THR A 74 -18.98 5.20 -10.57
N TRP A 75 -18.67 4.07 -11.20
CA TRP A 75 -19.67 3.32 -11.97
C TRP A 75 -20.82 2.83 -11.08
N ARG A 76 -20.52 2.20 -9.93
CA ARG A 76 -21.53 1.75 -8.96
C ARG A 76 -22.39 2.90 -8.45
N ARG A 77 -21.80 4.06 -8.17
CA ARG A 77 -22.56 5.26 -7.76
C ARG A 77 -23.57 5.69 -8.83
N ASN A 78 -23.20 5.60 -10.09
CA ASN A 78 -24.01 6.10 -11.21
C ASN A 78 -25.01 5.08 -11.75
N HIS A 79 -24.79 3.77 -11.55
CA HIS A 79 -25.56 2.70 -12.21
C HIS A 79 -26.19 1.67 -11.27
N GLY A 80 -25.83 1.64 -9.98
CA GLY A 80 -26.35 0.65 -9.01
C GLY A 80 -25.68 -0.71 -9.13
#